data_AF-A0A430FED7-F1
#
_entry.id   AF-A0A430FED7-F1
#
_cell.length_a   1.000
_cell.length_b   1.000
_cell.length_c   1.000
_cell.angle_alpha   90.00
_cell.angle_beta   90.00
_cell.angle_gamma   90.00
#
_symmetry.space_group_name_H-M   'P 1'
#
loop_
_entity.id
_entity.type
_entity.pdbx_description
1 polymer ?
#
loop_
_entity_poly.entity_id
_entity_poly.type
_entity_poly.pdbx_seq_one_letter_code
_entity_poly.pdbx_strand_id
1 'polypeptide(L)'
;MTDSFSGADMLLKELAGSEFPVSDDIIERLRGIYDHLVGISPDDPDFERYLREDVIEHEMFDRADAIDISDSVLDVSARHKNDPALLPAFFIAFEWFHRCEFDAERRQRYWERFVPLLNVCLGGFSLYQYALSMFYLYGGDERRAEAAARKALDIAPDHIGFLNTYTEQILDRVERELISTGRQMPEDNDEESLNELLTMFDKRPREGWHPIFHVSYGRILACLGRYSEAQSEYSRAVDLENSRYNTWIESGGNTIKASTYVTEMNEIFDARNTCNMLSNMRSLSSVIDDAQSAQRDRARELDDKMDELGRRFDNERIDMLEFIGFFAGIISFVIASIQLGDGLEFPTRALMVLLLMGSLLVAFGSFSALLESGRAVDPREPKRGHLFGIRAGLVTVIALGLVVIVVALLLYLVIR
;
A
#
# COMPACT_ATOMS: atom_id res chain seq x y z
N MET A 1 -12.87 -3.07 -50.89
CA MET A 1 -11.53 -3.26 -50.31
C MET A 1 -10.69 -2.12 -50.82
N THR A 2 -10.50 -1.11 -49.99
CA THR A 2 -9.56 -0.02 -50.24
C THR A 2 -8.15 -0.59 -50.11
N ASP A 3 -7.31 -0.40 -51.13
CA ASP A 3 -5.89 -0.71 -51.04
C ASP A 3 -5.28 0.17 -49.94
N SER A 4 -5.02 -0.40 -48.76
CA SER A 4 -4.47 0.32 -47.60
C SER A 4 -3.18 1.07 -47.95
N PHE A 5 -2.46 0.63 -48.99
CA PHE A 5 -1.19 1.18 -49.43
C PHE A 5 -1.12 1.43 -50.94
N SER A 6 -2.17 2.03 -51.53
CA SER A 6 -2.18 2.40 -52.97
C SER A 6 -1.00 3.29 -53.43
N GLY A 7 -0.26 3.90 -52.50
CA GLY A 7 0.97 4.66 -52.74
C GLY A 7 2.29 3.89 -52.58
N ALA A 8 2.26 2.59 -52.23
CA ALA A 8 3.46 1.82 -51.89
C ALA A 8 4.49 1.77 -53.02
N ASP A 9 4.08 1.46 -54.25
CA ASP A 9 5.00 1.40 -55.41
C ASP A 9 5.68 2.74 -55.69
N MET A 10 4.94 3.84 -55.53
CA MET A 10 5.47 5.19 -55.69
C MET A 10 6.47 5.50 -54.58
N LEU A 11 6.12 5.20 -53.32
CA LEU A 11 7.02 5.38 -52.19
C LEU A 11 8.32 4.56 -52.36
N LEU A 12 8.23 3.27 -52.71
CA LEU A 12 9.39 2.41 -52.91
C LEU A 12 10.32 2.96 -54.00
N LYS A 13 9.76 3.49 -55.08
CA LYS A 13 10.53 4.17 -56.13
C LYS A 13 11.20 5.45 -55.62
N GLU A 14 10.54 6.21 -54.75
CA GLU A 14 11.13 7.41 -54.13
C GLU A 14 12.22 7.06 -53.11
N LEU A 15 12.07 5.98 -52.34
CA LEU A 15 13.10 5.49 -51.41
C LEU A 15 14.36 5.03 -52.16
N ALA A 16 14.20 4.38 -53.31
CA ALA A 16 15.33 3.98 -54.18
C ALA A 16 16.04 5.19 -54.83
N GLY A 17 15.33 6.31 -54.98
CA GLY A 17 15.82 7.53 -55.64
C GLY A 17 16.07 8.71 -54.69
N SER A 18 16.07 8.48 -53.38
CA SER A 18 16.24 9.50 -52.35
C SER A 18 17.69 10.04 -52.33
N GLU A 19 17.95 11.08 -51.53
CA GLU A 19 19.32 11.53 -51.26
C GLU A 19 20.18 10.46 -50.56
N PHE A 20 19.52 9.51 -49.87
CA PHE A 20 20.13 8.40 -49.13
C PHE A 20 19.57 7.05 -49.62
N PRO A 21 19.81 6.68 -50.88
CA PRO A 21 19.01 5.69 -51.58
C PRO A 21 19.09 4.30 -50.94
N VAL A 22 17.93 3.69 -50.78
CA VAL A 22 17.80 2.31 -50.33
C VAL A 22 18.21 1.35 -51.46
N SER A 23 18.95 0.29 -51.13
CA SER A 23 19.39 -0.70 -52.13
C SER A 23 18.22 -1.47 -52.76
N ASP A 24 18.38 -1.93 -54.01
CA ASP A 24 17.35 -2.70 -54.72
C ASP A 24 16.89 -3.95 -53.94
N ASP A 25 17.80 -4.57 -53.17
CA ASP A 25 17.51 -5.73 -52.33
C ASP A 25 16.59 -5.37 -51.15
N ILE A 26 16.85 -4.25 -50.47
CA ILE A 26 15.97 -3.75 -49.41
C ILE A 26 14.60 -3.36 -50.01
N ILE A 27 14.57 -2.74 -51.19
CA ILE A 27 13.32 -2.39 -51.87
C ILE A 27 12.47 -3.62 -52.19
N GLU A 28 13.08 -4.72 -52.65
CA GLU A 28 12.36 -5.95 -52.93
C GLU A 28 11.83 -6.61 -51.64
N ARG A 29 12.62 -6.62 -50.56
CA ARG A 29 12.17 -7.05 -49.22
C ARG A 29 10.99 -6.21 -48.72
N LEU A 30 11.08 -4.88 -48.83
CA LEU A 30 9.99 -3.97 -48.46
C LEU A 30 8.74 -4.22 -49.32
N ARG A 31 8.88 -4.44 -50.63
CA ARG A 31 7.73 -4.77 -51.50
C ARG A 31 6.99 -6.01 -51.01
N GLY A 32 7.72 -7.08 -50.67
CA GLY A 32 7.12 -8.29 -50.10
C GLY A 32 6.34 -8.04 -48.81
N ILE A 33 6.81 -7.12 -47.97
CA ILE A 33 6.11 -6.68 -46.76
C ILE A 33 4.83 -5.91 -47.11
N TYR A 34 4.89 -4.95 -48.04
CA TYR A 34 3.69 -4.22 -48.47
C TYR A 34 2.65 -5.18 -49.06
N ASP A 35 3.07 -6.13 -49.89
CA ASP A 35 2.20 -7.14 -50.50
C ASP A 35 1.51 -8.00 -49.43
N HIS A 36 2.21 -8.36 -48.35
CA HIS A 36 1.63 -9.09 -47.22
C HIS A 36 0.60 -8.26 -46.45
N LEU A 37 0.88 -6.96 -46.28
CA LEU A 37 0.03 -6.03 -45.53
C LEU A 37 -1.16 -5.50 -46.34
N VAL A 38 -1.29 -5.88 -47.62
CA VAL A 38 -2.43 -5.47 -48.45
C VAL A 38 -3.74 -5.92 -47.81
N GLY A 39 -4.60 -4.94 -47.51
CA GLY A 39 -5.91 -5.17 -46.91
C GLY A 39 -5.93 -5.32 -45.40
N ILE A 40 -4.77 -5.27 -44.73
CA ILE A 40 -4.65 -5.19 -43.28
C ILE A 40 -4.66 -3.70 -42.88
N SER A 41 -5.43 -3.35 -41.85
CA SER A 41 -5.44 -1.98 -41.33
C SER A 41 -4.17 -1.72 -40.51
N PRO A 42 -3.53 -0.54 -40.59
CA PRO A 42 -2.44 -0.16 -39.68
C PRO A 42 -2.84 -0.14 -38.19
N ASP A 43 -4.14 -0.05 -37.91
CA ASP A 43 -4.72 -0.09 -36.56
C ASP A 43 -5.09 -1.50 -36.09
N ASP A 44 -4.90 -2.52 -36.95
CA ASP A 44 -5.13 -3.92 -36.61
C ASP A 44 -3.92 -4.49 -35.84
N PRO A 45 -4.10 -5.18 -34.70
CA PRO A 45 -3.03 -5.86 -33.98
C PRO A 45 -2.14 -6.76 -34.84
N ASP A 46 -2.71 -7.42 -35.86
CA ASP A 46 -1.94 -8.31 -36.73
C ASP A 46 -0.93 -7.54 -37.60
N PHE A 47 -1.18 -6.25 -37.86
CA PHE A 47 -0.24 -5.39 -38.57
C PHE A 47 1.05 -5.17 -37.77
N GLU A 48 0.92 -4.73 -36.52
CA GLU A 48 2.05 -4.53 -35.61
C GLU A 48 2.76 -5.87 -35.35
N ARG A 49 1.99 -6.93 -35.08
CA ARG A 49 2.52 -8.28 -34.81
C ARG A 49 3.38 -8.79 -35.96
N TYR A 50 2.89 -8.69 -37.21
CA TYR A 50 3.65 -9.11 -38.38
C TYR A 50 4.97 -8.35 -38.51
N LEU A 51 4.94 -7.02 -38.40
CA LEU A 51 6.17 -6.22 -38.50
C LEU A 51 7.15 -6.54 -37.37
N ARG A 52 6.67 -6.72 -36.13
CA ARG A 52 7.55 -7.00 -35.00
C ARG A 52 8.09 -8.44 -35.02
N GLU A 53 7.22 -9.43 -35.10
CA GLU A 53 7.58 -10.84 -34.95
C GLU A 53 8.09 -11.45 -36.27
N ASP A 54 7.40 -11.20 -37.38
CA ASP A 54 7.68 -11.90 -38.65
C ASP A 54 8.73 -11.18 -39.51
N VAL A 55 8.92 -9.87 -39.31
CA VAL A 55 9.94 -9.08 -40.04
C VAL A 55 11.18 -8.83 -39.17
N ILE A 56 11.02 -8.20 -37.99
CA ILE A 56 12.18 -7.80 -37.18
C ILE A 56 12.83 -8.99 -36.47
N GLU A 57 12.07 -9.86 -35.80
CA GLU A 57 12.66 -11.00 -35.08
C GLU A 57 13.24 -12.10 -35.99
N HIS A 58 12.83 -12.14 -37.26
CA HIS A 58 13.40 -13.05 -38.26
C HIS A 58 14.63 -12.48 -38.97
N GLU A 59 15.21 -11.40 -38.44
CA GLU A 59 16.45 -10.79 -38.95
C GLU A 59 16.34 -10.42 -40.45
N MET A 60 15.14 -10.01 -40.91
CA MET A 60 14.95 -9.63 -42.31
C MET A 60 15.78 -8.42 -42.70
N PHE A 61 16.15 -7.55 -41.74
CA PHE A 61 16.97 -6.36 -41.96
C PHE A 61 18.12 -6.30 -40.95
N ASP A 62 19.28 -5.85 -41.41
CA ASP A 62 20.42 -5.57 -40.55
C ASP A 62 20.48 -4.09 -40.12
N ARG A 63 21.55 -3.73 -39.40
CA ARG A 63 21.74 -2.37 -38.91
C ARG A 63 21.92 -1.34 -40.02
N ALA A 64 22.64 -1.70 -41.08
CA ALA A 64 22.87 -0.80 -42.20
C ALA A 64 21.56 -0.58 -42.96
N ASP A 65 20.79 -1.66 -43.18
CA ASP A 65 19.46 -1.57 -43.77
C ASP A 65 18.54 -0.62 -42.99
N ALA A 66 18.48 -0.75 -41.65
CA ALA A 66 17.64 0.10 -40.82
C ALA A 66 18.05 1.58 -40.86
N ILE A 67 19.35 1.86 -40.93
CA ILE A 67 19.87 3.24 -41.09
C ILE A 67 19.45 3.80 -42.44
N ASP A 68 19.68 3.05 -43.53
CA ASP A 68 19.36 3.49 -44.89
C ASP A 68 17.86 3.73 -45.07
N ILE A 69 17.02 2.84 -44.54
CA ILE A 69 15.55 3.02 -44.51
C ILE A 69 15.19 4.29 -43.73
N SER A 70 15.77 4.50 -42.54
CA SER A 70 15.44 5.67 -41.71
C SER A 70 15.78 7.01 -42.38
N ASP A 71 16.96 7.11 -42.99
CA ASP A 71 17.44 8.33 -43.65
C ASP A 71 16.66 8.59 -44.94
N SER A 72 16.33 7.54 -45.70
CA SER A 72 15.45 7.63 -46.86
C SER A 72 14.02 8.05 -46.50
N VAL A 73 13.43 7.45 -45.46
CA VAL A 73 12.08 7.81 -44.98
C VAL A 73 12.03 9.28 -44.61
N LEU A 74 13.07 9.80 -43.95
CA LEU A 74 13.15 11.23 -43.64
C LEU A 74 13.18 12.11 -44.88
N ASP A 75 14.00 11.78 -45.88
CA ASP A 75 14.11 12.55 -47.13
C ASP A 75 12.76 12.61 -47.88
N VAL A 76 12.08 11.46 -48.01
CA VAL A 76 10.84 11.39 -48.79
C VAL A 76 9.62 11.87 -48.00
N SER A 77 9.66 11.88 -46.66
CA SER A 77 8.50 12.16 -45.79
C SER A 77 7.78 13.48 -46.11
N ALA A 78 8.50 14.51 -46.53
CA ALA A 78 7.92 15.82 -46.85
C ALA A 78 6.89 15.76 -48.00
N ARG A 79 7.05 14.79 -48.91
CA ARG A 79 6.16 14.51 -50.05
C ARG A 79 4.99 13.58 -49.69
N HIS A 80 5.14 12.82 -48.60
CA HIS A 80 4.21 11.79 -48.14
C HIS A 80 3.48 12.20 -46.83
N LYS A 81 2.88 13.41 -46.81
CA LYS A 81 2.14 13.89 -45.63
C LYS A 81 0.82 13.14 -45.45
N ASN A 82 0.61 12.54 -44.28
CA ASN A 82 -0.54 11.69 -43.95
C ASN A 82 -0.71 10.50 -44.91
N ASP A 83 0.39 10.02 -45.49
CA ASP A 83 0.37 8.86 -46.37
C ASP A 83 0.63 7.59 -45.54
N PRO A 84 -0.34 6.67 -45.41
CA PRO A 84 -0.16 5.43 -44.69
C PRO A 84 0.92 4.54 -45.32
N ALA A 85 1.25 4.72 -46.62
CA ALA A 85 2.36 4.01 -47.25
C ALA A 85 3.69 4.25 -46.53
N LEU A 86 3.90 5.38 -45.86
CA LEU A 86 5.15 5.64 -45.14
C LEU A 86 5.28 4.82 -43.84
N LEU A 87 4.17 4.27 -43.31
CA LEU A 87 4.13 3.62 -42.00
C LEU A 87 4.98 2.36 -41.90
N PRO A 88 4.92 1.36 -42.82
CA PRO A 88 5.75 0.16 -42.69
C PRO A 88 7.24 0.48 -42.65
N ALA A 89 7.73 1.29 -43.59
CA ALA A 89 9.15 1.66 -43.65
C ALA A 89 9.58 2.43 -42.39
N PHE A 90 8.76 3.37 -41.92
CA PHE A 90 8.99 4.09 -40.66
C PHE A 90 9.08 3.12 -39.48
N PHE A 91 8.08 2.25 -39.34
CA PHE A 91 7.94 1.39 -38.18
C PHE A 91 9.01 0.30 -38.14
N ILE A 92 9.39 -0.27 -39.28
CA ILE A 92 10.51 -1.22 -39.40
C ILE A 92 11.80 -0.58 -38.90
N ALA A 93 12.15 0.61 -39.38
CA ALA A 93 13.36 1.30 -38.93
C ALA A 93 13.29 1.62 -37.42
N PHE A 94 12.15 2.11 -36.95
CA PHE A 94 11.93 2.41 -35.53
C PHE A 94 12.09 1.15 -34.65
N GLU A 95 11.40 0.06 -34.97
CA GLU A 95 11.40 -1.17 -34.18
C GLU A 95 12.72 -1.92 -34.23
N TRP A 96 13.44 -1.84 -35.35
CA TRP A 96 14.79 -2.38 -35.43
C TRP A 96 15.69 -1.74 -34.36
N PHE A 97 15.69 -0.40 -34.23
CA PHE A 97 16.46 0.27 -33.19
C PHE A 97 15.94 -0.03 -31.78
N HIS A 98 14.63 -0.18 -31.62
CA HIS A 98 14.02 -0.50 -30.33
C HIS A 98 14.47 -1.87 -29.80
N ARG A 99 14.44 -2.92 -30.64
CA ARG A 99 14.69 -4.32 -30.25
C ARG A 99 16.13 -4.77 -30.47
N CYS A 100 16.82 -4.25 -31.48
CA CYS A 100 18.14 -4.75 -31.89
C CYS A 100 19.32 -3.85 -31.45
N GLU A 101 19.11 -2.55 -31.18
CA GLU A 101 20.18 -1.67 -30.68
C GLU A 101 20.15 -1.60 -29.15
N PHE A 102 21.01 -2.39 -28.51
CA PHE A 102 21.14 -2.45 -27.05
C PHE A 102 21.82 -1.22 -26.43
N ASP A 103 22.55 -0.41 -27.21
CA ASP A 103 23.15 0.84 -26.75
C ASP A 103 22.06 1.94 -26.70
N ALA A 104 21.58 2.22 -25.49
CA ALA A 104 20.53 3.21 -25.24
C ALA A 104 20.88 4.61 -25.76
N GLU A 105 22.14 5.05 -25.66
CA GLU A 105 22.56 6.36 -26.16
C GLU A 105 22.55 6.43 -27.68
N ARG A 106 22.89 5.33 -28.37
CA ARG A 106 22.80 5.27 -29.84
C ARG A 106 21.37 5.25 -30.30
N ARG A 107 20.54 4.40 -29.69
CA ARG A 107 19.10 4.33 -29.97
C ARG A 107 18.45 5.71 -29.86
N GLN A 108 18.69 6.40 -28.75
CA GLN A 108 18.12 7.72 -28.51
C GLN A 108 18.61 8.75 -29.54
N ARG A 109 19.91 8.76 -29.88
CA ARG A 109 20.44 9.67 -30.92
C ARG A 109 19.78 9.47 -32.28
N TYR A 110 19.50 8.23 -32.68
CA TYR A 110 18.77 7.96 -33.91
C TYR A 110 17.32 8.45 -33.82
N TRP A 111 16.62 8.12 -32.74
CA TRP A 111 15.23 8.55 -32.57
C TRP A 111 15.08 10.07 -32.48
N GLU A 112 16.00 10.80 -31.85
CA GLU A 112 15.97 12.27 -31.78
C GLU A 112 16.03 12.93 -33.16
N ARG A 113 16.76 12.33 -34.11
CA ARG A 113 16.80 12.78 -35.51
C ARG A 113 15.53 12.38 -36.28
N PHE A 114 14.95 11.24 -35.94
CA PHE A 114 13.96 10.55 -36.78
C PHE A 114 12.50 10.76 -36.34
N VAL A 115 12.18 10.46 -35.08
CA VAL A 115 10.81 10.36 -34.59
C VAL A 115 10.10 11.73 -34.56
N PRO A 116 10.68 12.82 -34.01
CA PRO A 116 9.98 14.10 -33.91
C PRO A 116 9.66 14.74 -35.26
N LEU A 117 10.53 14.57 -36.25
CA LEU A 117 10.36 15.16 -37.59
C LEU A 117 9.17 14.58 -38.33
N LEU A 118 8.87 13.31 -38.07
CA LEU A 118 7.77 12.60 -38.72
C LEU A 118 6.40 12.91 -38.09
N ASN A 119 6.32 13.67 -37.00
CA ASN A 119 5.05 14.05 -36.40
C ASN A 119 4.13 14.81 -37.37
N VAL A 120 4.71 15.63 -38.25
CA VAL A 120 3.94 16.41 -39.23
C VAL A 120 3.30 15.52 -40.30
N CYS A 121 3.88 14.35 -40.56
CA CYS A 121 3.44 13.43 -41.60
C CYS A 121 2.64 12.25 -41.05
N LEU A 122 3.00 11.76 -39.87
CA LEU A 122 2.48 10.52 -39.28
C LEU A 122 1.76 10.72 -37.94
N GLY A 123 1.68 11.95 -37.43
CA GLY A 123 1.10 12.25 -36.11
C GLY A 123 -0.37 11.84 -35.92
N GLY A 124 -1.08 11.51 -36.98
CA GLY A 124 -2.45 11.00 -36.95
C GLY A 124 -2.58 9.47 -36.81
N PHE A 125 -1.49 8.71 -36.94
CA PHE A 125 -1.53 7.24 -36.93
C PHE A 125 -1.16 6.66 -35.57
N SER A 126 -1.84 5.58 -35.19
CA SER A 126 -1.67 4.89 -33.91
C SER A 126 -0.25 4.35 -33.70
N LEU A 127 0.32 3.67 -34.71
CA LEU A 127 1.70 3.16 -34.68
C LEU A 127 2.75 4.25 -34.45
N TYR A 128 2.55 5.43 -35.03
CA TYR A 128 3.43 6.56 -34.79
C TYR A 128 3.28 7.09 -33.35
N GLN A 129 2.05 7.14 -32.82
CA GLN A 129 1.83 7.52 -31.43
C GLN A 129 2.46 6.52 -30.44
N TYR A 130 2.43 5.23 -30.77
CA TYR A 130 3.20 4.20 -30.04
C TYR A 130 4.71 4.45 -30.12
N ALA A 131 5.27 4.68 -31.31
CA ALA A 131 6.69 4.97 -31.47
C ALA A 131 7.10 6.23 -30.69
N LEU A 132 6.22 7.24 -30.69
CA LEU A 132 6.39 8.48 -29.96
C LEU A 132 6.33 8.27 -28.44
N SER A 133 5.47 7.38 -27.94
CA SER A 133 5.43 7.06 -26.51
C SER A 133 6.72 6.41 -26.05
N MET A 134 7.25 5.47 -26.83
CA MET A 134 8.53 4.81 -26.53
C MET A 134 9.69 5.82 -26.58
N PHE A 135 9.73 6.70 -27.58
CA PHE A 135 10.71 7.77 -27.64
C PHE A 135 10.71 8.65 -26.37
N TYR A 136 9.54 9.07 -25.89
CA TYR A 136 9.45 9.85 -24.67
C TYR A 136 9.81 9.05 -23.41
N LEU A 137 9.43 7.78 -23.35
CA LEU A 137 9.75 6.88 -22.23
C LEU A 137 11.27 6.76 -22.07
N TYR A 138 11.98 6.40 -23.15
CA TYR A 138 13.44 6.27 -23.13
C TYR A 138 14.16 7.62 -22.98
N GLY A 139 13.51 8.72 -23.38
CA GLY A 139 13.98 10.08 -23.11
C GLY A 139 13.74 10.56 -21.67
N GLY A 140 13.04 9.79 -20.83
CA GLY A 140 12.73 10.12 -19.44
C GLY A 140 11.55 11.09 -19.23
N ASP A 141 10.74 11.35 -20.27
CA ASP A 141 9.53 12.16 -20.17
C ASP A 141 8.29 11.26 -20.03
N GLU A 142 8.15 10.65 -18.84
CA GLU A 142 7.07 9.69 -18.50
C GLU A 142 5.67 10.27 -18.81
N ARG A 143 5.47 11.57 -18.57
CA ARG A 143 4.18 12.25 -18.81
C ARG A 143 3.82 12.30 -20.30
N ARG A 144 4.78 12.63 -21.16
CA ARG A 144 4.53 12.64 -22.61
C ARG A 144 4.44 11.23 -23.18
N ALA A 145 5.18 10.28 -22.60
CA ALA A 145 5.08 8.87 -22.94
C ALA A 145 3.66 8.35 -22.71
N GLU A 146 3.11 8.57 -21.52
CA GLU A 146 1.75 8.20 -21.16
C GLU A 146 0.71 8.85 -22.09
N ALA A 147 0.85 10.16 -22.35
CA ALA A 147 -0.08 10.88 -23.23
C ALA A 147 -0.07 10.36 -24.68
N ALA A 148 1.11 10.02 -25.22
CA ALA A 148 1.24 9.45 -26.55
C ALA A 148 0.71 8.00 -26.61
N ALA A 149 0.96 7.19 -25.58
CA ALA A 149 0.44 5.82 -25.50
C ALA A 149 -1.10 5.82 -25.42
N ARG A 150 -1.67 6.72 -24.61
CA ARG A 150 -3.13 6.92 -24.56
C ARG A 150 -3.68 7.34 -25.92
N LYS A 151 -3.01 8.27 -26.61
CA LYS A 151 -3.45 8.71 -27.94
C LYS A 151 -3.39 7.58 -28.97
N ALA A 152 -2.40 6.69 -28.90
CA ALA A 152 -2.34 5.50 -29.75
C ALA A 152 -3.56 4.60 -29.52
N LEU A 153 -3.91 4.35 -28.25
CA LEU A 153 -5.09 3.59 -27.87
C LEU A 153 -6.41 4.28 -28.26
N ASP A 154 -6.51 5.60 -28.15
CA ASP A 154 -7.71 6.36 -28.56
C ASP A 154 -7.95 6.26 -30.07
N ILE A 155 -6.88 6.19 -30.88
CA ILE A 155 -6.95 6.01 -32.34
C ILE A 155 -7.34 4.57 -32.69
N ALA A 156 -6.79 3.59 -31.99
CA ALA A 156 -7.05 2.16 -32.20
C ALA A 156 -7.52 1.46 -30.90
N PRO A 157 -8.79 1.65 -30.50
CA PRO A 157 -9.30 1.21 -29.19
C PRO A 157 -9.30 -0.29 -28.97
N ASP A 158 -9.33 -1.09 -30.04
CA ASP A 158 -9.32 -2.54 -29.96
C ASP A 158 -7.89 -3.13 -29.94
N HIS A 159 -6.88 -2.29 -30.18
CA HIS A 159 -5.51 -2.75 -30.34
C HIS A 159 -4.87 -3.12 -28.99
N ILE A 160 -4.67 -4.43 -28.76
CA ILE A 160 -4.18 -4.95 -27.48
C ILE A 160 -2.74 -4.53 -27.16
N GLY A 161 -1.87 -4.43 -28.17
CA GLY A 161 -0.50 -3.91 -28.01
C GLY A 161 -0.47 -2.49 -27.43
N PHE A 162 -1.26 -1.56 -27.96
CA PHE A 162 -1.32 -0.19 -27.45
C PHE A 162 -1.99 -0.10 -26.08
N LEU A 163 -2.99 -0.94 -25.79
CA LEU A 163 -3.52 -1.06 -24.43
C LEU A 163 -2.40 -1.48 -23.46
N ASN A 164 -1.60 -2.46 -23.85
CA ASN A 164 -0.48 -2.93 -23.05
C ASN A 164 0.52 -1.82 -22.81
N THR A 165 0.94 -1.10 -23.85
CA THR A 165 1.88 0.02 -23.71
C THR A 165 1.35 1.10 -22.77
N TYR A 166 0.09 1.49 -22.91
CA TYR A 166 -0.53 2.46 -21.99
C TYR A 166 -0.61 1.95 -20.55
N THR A 167 -0.93 0.67 -20.39
CA THR A 167 -0.97 -0.02 -19.09
C THR A 167 0.39 -0.01 -18.41
N GLU A 168 1.45 -0.32 -19.14
CA GLU A 168 2.82 -0.33 -18.62
C GLU A 168 3.24 1.05 -18.07
N GLN A 169 2.87 2.14 -18.76
CA GLN A 169 3.16 3.51 -18.28
C GLN A 169 2.48 3.78 -16.92
N ILE A 170 1.25 3.33 -16.75
CA ILE A 170 0.49 3.52 -15.50
C ILE A 170 1.08 2.63 -14.40
N LEU A 171 1.33 1.35 -14.70
CA LEU A 171 1.84 0.38 -13.73
C LEU A 171 3.21 0.79 -13.18
N ASP A 172 4.14 1.24 -14.02
CA ASP A 172 5.47 1.65 -13.57
C ASP A 172 5.42 2.80 -12.57
N ARG A 173 4.49 3.75 -12.78
CA ARG A 173 4.25 4.85 -11.85
C ARG A 173 3.62 4.35 -10.55
N VAL A 174 2.53 3.57 -10.66
CA VAL A 174 1.76 3.11 -9.50
C VAL A 174 2.58 2.15 -8.63
N GLU A 175 3.26 1.17 -9.21
CA GLU A 175 4.11 0.23 -8.48
C GLU A 175 5.23 0.98 -7.75
N ARG A 176 5.90 1.94 -8.42
CA ARG A 176 6.94 2.77 -7.80
C ARG A 176 6.38 3.55 -6.61
N GLU A 177 5.17 4.09 -6.72
CA GLU A 177 4.52 4.79 -5.61
C GLU A 177 4.19 3.85 -4.45
N LEU A 178 3.54 2.72 -4.70
CA LEU A 178 3.19 1.73 -3.67
C LEU A 178 4.42 1.27 -2.90
N ILE A 179 5.48 0.94 -3.62
CA ILE A 179 6.75 0.46 -3.04
C ILE A 179 7.42 1.56 -2.23
N SER A 180 7.53 2.78 -2.77
CA SER A 180 8.25 3.87 -2.11
C SER A 180 7.52 4.44 -0.89
N THR A 181 6.19 4.48 -0.94
CA THR A 181 5.36 5.03 0.14
C THR A 181 5.00 4.00 1.21
N GLY A 182 5.13 2.70 0.91
CA GLY A 182 4.65 1.65 1.81
C GLY A 182 3.14 1.45 1.77
N ARG A 183 2.42 2.10 0.84
CA ARG A 183 0.97 1.99 0.73
C ARG A 183 0.55 0.60 0.28
N GLN A 184 -0.60 0.15 0.78
CA GLN A 184 -1.18 -1.15 0.41
C GLN A 184 -2.05 -1.08 -0.84
N MET A 185 -2.55 0.11 -1.16
CA MET A 185 -3.49 0.37 -2.24
C MET A 185 -3.12 1.65 -2.96
N PRO A 186 -3.40 1.74 -4.27
CA PRO A 186 -3.21 2.96 -5.06
C PRO A 186 -4.11 4.09 -4.54
N GLU A 187 -3.82 5.32 -4.95
CA GLU A 187 -4.74 6.45 -4.73
C GLU A 187 -6.03 6.26 -5.53
N ASP A 188 -7.13 6.89 -5.11
CA ASP A 188 -8.46 6.75 -5.73
C ASP A 188 -8.43 6.92 -7.27
N ASN A 189 -7.66 7.90 -7.78
CA ASN A 189 -7.52 8.15 -9.23
C ASN A 189 -6.78 7.00 -9.95
N ASP A 190 -5.78 6.42 -9.30
CA ASP A 190 -5.00 5.32 -9.86
C ASP A 190 -5.75 4.00 -9.75
N GLU A 191 -6.51 3.80 -8.67
CA GLU A 191 -7.43 2.69 -8.53
C GLU A 191 -8.51 2.72 -9.64
N GLU A 192 -9.10 3.88 -9.91
CA GLU A 192 -10.06 4.06 -11.00
C GLU A 192 -9.43 3.73 -12.36
N SER A 193 -8.24 4.28 -12.62
CA SER A 193 -7.49 4.04 -13.87
C SER A 193 -7.17 2.55 -14.06
N LEU A 194 -6.70 1.86 -13.02
CA LEU A 194 -6.40 0.43 -13.07
C LEU A 194 -7.66 -0.43 -13.29
N ASN A 195 -8.79 -0.07 -12.67
CA ASN A 195 -10.07 -0.75 -12.91
C ASN A 195 -10.59 -0.53 -14.34
N GLU A 196 -10.37 0.66 -14.91
CA GLU A 196 -10.68 0.95 -16.31
C GLU A 196 -9.84 0.07 -17.25
N LEU A 197 -8.53 -0.04 -16.99
CA LEU A 197 -7.62 -0.92 -17.74
C LEU A 197 -8.04 -2.38 -17.64
N LEU A 198 -8.38 -2.89 -16.45
CA LEU A 198 -8.93 -4.25 -16.30
C LEU A 198 -10.16 -4.46 -17.17
N THR A 199 -11.09 -3.51 -17.12
CA THR A 199 -12.33 -3.57 -17.90
C THR A 199 -12.04 -3.60 -19.41
N MET A 200 -11.00 -2.87 -19.85
CA MET A 200 -10.55 -2.91 -21.23
C MET A 200 -9.96 -4.28 -21.60
N PHE A 201 -9.07 -4.85 -20.78
CA PHE A 201 -8.54 -6.20 -21.01
C PHE A 201 -9.66 -7.26 -21.04
N ASP A 202 -10.62 -7.21 -20.12
CA ASP A 202 -11.69 -8.20 -20.00
C ASP A 202 -12.68 -8.19 -21.17
N LYS A 203 -12.78 -7.08 -21.92
CA LYS A 203 -13.58 -7.01 -23.15
C LYS A 203 -12.95 -7.75 -24.33
N ARG A 204 -11.68 -8.12 -24.23
CA ARG A 204 -10.92 -8.73 -25.34
C ARG A 204 -10.87 -10.25 -25.21
N PRO A 205 -10.89 -10.98 -26.33
CA PRO A 205 -10.71 -12.43 -26.31
C PRO A 205 -9.31 -12.75 -25.77
N ARG A 206 -9.24 -13.66 -24.79
CA ARG A 206 -7.97 -14.11 -24.18
C ARG A 206 -7.26 -15.20 -25.01
N GLU A 207 -7.95 -15.76 -25.99
CA GLU A 207 -7.38 -16.75 -26.90
C GLU A 207 -6.31 -16.10 -27.77
N GLY A 208 -5.08 -16.65 -27.72
CA GLY A 208 -3.96 -16.12 -28.50
C GLY A 208 -3.25 -14.90 -27.87
N TRP A 209 -3.53 -14.57 -26.61
CA TRP A 209 -2.76 -13.53 -25.92
C TRP A 209 -1.27 -13.86 -25.90
N HIS A 210 -0.45 -12.85 -26.22
CA HIS A 210 0.97 -12.87 -25.96
C HIS A 210 1.21 -12.96 -24.44
N PRO A 211 2.25 -13.68 -23.97
CA PRO A 211 2.58 -13.78 -22.54
C PRO A 211 2.64 -12.45 -21.80
N ILE A 212 3.20 -11.41 -22.44
CA ILE A 212 3.27 -10.06 -21.88
C ILE A 212 1.91 -9.48 -21.47
N PHE A 213 0.82 -9.80 -22.18
CA PHE A 213 -0.52 -9.31 -21.82
C PHE A 213 -1.02 -9.95 -20.53
N HIS A 214 -0.66 -11.22 -20.28
CA HIS A 214 -0.92 -11.88 -18.99
C HIS A 214 -0.09 -11.25 -17.87
N VAL A 215 1.14 -10.82 -18.16
CA VAL A 215 1.99 -10.10 -17.18
C VAL A 215 1.36 -8.78 -16.80
N SER A 216 1.03 -7.92 -17.76
CA SER A 216 0.44 -6.61 -17.47
C SER A 216 -0.92 -6.72 -16.79
N TYR A 217 -1.78 -7.67 -17.23
CA TYR A 217 -3.04 -7.97 -16.54
C TYR A 217 -2.80 -8.44 -15.10
N GLY A 218 -1.83 -9.34 -14.86
CA GLY A 218 -1.43 -9.78 -13.53
C GLY A 218 -0.89 -8.66 -12.64
N ARG A 219 -0.11 -7.73 -13.19
CA ARG A 219 0.40 -6.56 -12.48
C ARG A 219 -0.72 -5.62 -12.04
N ILE A 220 -1.72 -5.40 -12.89
CA ILE A 220 -2.91 -4.62 -12.50
C ILE A 220 -3.62 -5.29 -11.32
N LEU A 221 -3.87 -6.61 -11.39
CA LEU A 221 -4.48 -7.35 -10.29
C LEU A 221 -3.66 -7.25 -8.99
N ALA A 222 -2.34 -7.30 -9.08
CA ALA A 222 -1.46 -7.17 -7.93
C ALA A 222 -1.56 -5.78 -7.29
N CYS A 223 -1.57 -4.71 -8.09
CA CYS A 223 -1.76 -3.34 -7.59
C CYS A 223 -3.12 -3.15 -6.91
N LEU A 224 -4.17 -3.82 -7.40
CA LEU A 224 -5.51 -3.85 -6.81
C LEU A 224 -5.64 -4.85 -5.64
N GLY A 225 -4.52 -5.45 -5.20
CA GLY A 225 -4.48 -6.38 -4.07
C GLY A 225 -5.10 -7.75 -4.32
N ARG A 226 -5.37 -8.12 -5.58
CA ARG A 226 -5.90 -9.43 -6.02
C ARG A 226 -4.75 -10.40 -6.31
N TYR A 227 -3.86 -10.60 -5.33
CA TYR A 227 -2.59 -11.30 -5.51
C TYR A 227 -2.72 -12.76 -5.98
N SER A 228 -3.74 -13.49 -5.52
CA SER A 228 -3.95 -14.88 -5.95
C SER A 228 -4.26 -15.00 -7.44
N GLU A 229 -5.03 -14.04 -7.97
CA GLU A 229 -5.36 -13.99 -9.39
C GLU A 229 -4.16 -13.52 -10.21
N ALA A 230 -3.41 -12.53 -9.72
CA ALA A 230 -2.15 -12.09 -10.32
C ALA A 230 -1.15 -13.26 -10.49
N GLN A 231 -0.97 -14.08 -9.45
CA GLN A 231 -0.07 -15.25 -9.52
C GLN A 231 -0.53 -16.27 -10.55
N SER A 232 -1.85 -16.47 -10.73
CA SER A 232 -2.38 -17.35 -11.76
C SER A 232 -2.06 -16.85 -13.17
N GLU A 233 -2.08 -15.54 -13.38
CA GLU A 233 -1.77 -14.93 -14.69
C GLU A 233 -0.27 -15.00 -14.98
N TYR A 234 0.60 -14.77 -14.00
CA TYR A 234 2.04 -14.99 -14.16
C TYR A 234 2.38 -16.44 -14.47
N SER A 235 1.73 -17.41 -13.82
CA SER A 235 1.89 -18.82 -14.16
C SER A 235 1.49 -19.12 -15.60
N ARG A 236 0.38 -18.55 -16.08
CA ARG A 236 -0.04 -18.69 -17.47
C ARG A 236 0.95 -18.04 -18.45
N ALA A 237 1.51 -16.88 -18.12
CA ALA A 237 2.53 -16.23 -18.93
C ALA A 237 3.78 -17.13 -19.09
N VAL A 238 4.26 -17.74 -17.98
CA VAL A 238 5.37 -18.69 -18.01
C VAL A 238 5.07 -19.90 -18.89
N ASP A 239 3.89 -20.50 -18.76
CA ASP A 239 3.52 -21.69 -19.54
C ASP A 239 3.47 -21.37 -21.05
N LEU A 240 2.90 -20.22 -21.41
CA LEU A 240 2.83 -19.76 -22.80
C LEU A 240 4.21 -19.44 -23.37
N GLU A 241 5.07 -18.74 -22.62
CA GLU A 241 6.41 -18.37 -23.09
C GLU A 241 7.30 -19.60 -23.25
N ASN A 242 7.25 -20.55 -22.32
CA ASN A 242 7.89 -21.86 -22.47
C ASN A 242 7.40 -22.61 -23.71
N SER A 243 6.09 -22.63 -23.95
CA SER A 243 5.52 -23.29 -25.13
C SER A 243 6.05 -22.65 -26.43
N ARG A 244 6.05 -21.32 -26.53
CA ARG A 244 6.55 -20.58 -27.70
C ARG A 244 8.03 -20.84 -27.94
N TYR A 245 8.83 -20.81 -26.88
CA TYR A 245 10.26 -21.08 -26.96
C TYR A 245 10.55 -22.51 -27.41
N ASN A 246 9.83 -23.51 -26.87
CA ASN A 246 9.99 -24.90 -27.26
C ASN A 246 9.64 -25.13 -28.75
N THR A 247 8.50 -24.61 -29.22
CA THR A 247 8.12 -24.69 -30.64
C THR A 247 9.17 -24.05 -31.55
N TRP A 248 9.74 -22.93 -31.11
CA TRP A 248 10.79 -22.27 -31.88
C TRP A 248 12.11 -23.05 -31.90
N ILE A 249 12.54 -23.66 -30.78
CA ILE A 249 13.68 -24.58 -30.76
C ILE A 249 13.47 -25.73 -31.75
N GLU A 250 12.29 -26.34 -31.71
CA GLU A 250 11.92 -27.46 -32.60
C GLU A 250 11.96 -27.06 -34.09
N SER A 251 11.71 -25.79 -34.40
CA SER A 251 11.78 -25.23 -35.76
C SER A 251 13.19 -24.93 -36.26
N GLY A 252 14.25 -25.15 -35.46
CA GLY A 252 15.64 -24.90 -35.83
C GLY A 252 16.13 -23.48 -35.55
N GLY A 253 15.60 -22.85 -34.51
CA GLY A 253 15.87 -21.46 -34.12
C GLY A 253 17.34 -21.05 -33.91
N ASN A 254 17.62 -19.75 -34.09
CA ASN A 254 18.94 -19.09 -33.99
C ASN A 254 19.17 -18.32 -32.66
N THR A 255 20.18 -17.45 -32.55
CA THR A 255 20.58 -16.88 -31.23
C THR A 255 19.65 -15.77 -30.68
N ILE A 256 19.00 -14.96 -31.52
CA ILE A 256 18.27 -13.76 -31.04
C ILE A 256 17.05 -14.13 -30.19
N LYS A 257 16.24 -15.10 -30.61
CA LYS A 257 15.07 -15.53 -29.82
C LYS A 257 15.44 -16.17 -28.48
N ALA A 258 16.63 -16.74 -28.35
CA ALA A 258 17.12 -17.19 -27.04
C ALA A 258 17.38 -16.01 -26.09
N SER A 259 17.87 -14.89 -26.60
CA SER A 259 18.00 -13.65 -25.82
C SER A 259 16.63 -13.06 -25.48
N THR A 260 15.71 -12.99 -26.44
CA THR A 260 14.34 -12.49 -26.21
C THR A 260 13.62 -13.31 -25.15
N TYR A 261 13.66 -14.64 -25.23
CA TYR A 261 13.08 -15.52 -24.22
C TYR A 261 13.60 -15.25 -22.81
N VAL A 262 14.92 -15.05 -22.65
CA VAL A 262 15.50 -14.71 -21.34
C VAL A 262 14.99 -13.37 -20.84
N THR A 263 14.89 -12.36 -21.70
CA THR A 263 14.33 -11.05 -21.35
C THR A 263 12.87 -11.16 -20.91
N GLU A 264 12.01 -11.79 -21.71
CA GLU A 264 10.58 -11.96 -21.42
C GLU A 264 10.37 -12.76 -20.11
N MET A 265 11.16 -13.81 -19.90
CA MET A 265 11.12 -14.56 -18.64
C MET A 265 11.56 -13.73 -17.44
N ASN A 266 12.59 -12.89 -17.58
CA ASN A 266 13.00 -11.98 -16.51
C ASN A 266 11.88 -10.99 -16.17
N GLU A 267 11.20 -10.42 -17.17
CA GLU A 267 10.06 -9.53 -16.95
C GLU A 267 8.92 -10.22 -16.19
N ILE A 268 8.59 -11.47 -16.54
CA ILE A 268 7.59 -12.27 -15.80
C ILE A 268 8.03 -12.48 -14.35
N PHE A 269 9.30 -12.82 -14.12
CA PHE A 269 9.82 -13.04 -12.76
C PHE A 269 9.87 -11.76 -11.94
N ASP A 270 10.25 -10.64 -12.53
CA ASP A 270 10.28 -9.34 -11.87
C ASP A 270 8.87 -8.89 -11.48
N ALA A 271 7.88 -9.01 -12.38
CA ALA A 271 6.48 -8.75 -12.06
C ALA A 271 5.96 -9.64 -10.92
N ARG A 272 6.33 -10.93 -10.92
CA ARG A 272 5.98 -11.86 -9.85
C ARG A 272 6.64 -11.48 -8.52
N ASN A 273 7.90 -11.06 -8.54
CA ASN A 273 8.63 -10.61 -7.35
C ASN A 273 8.00 -9.34 -6.77
N THR A 274 7.64 -8.37 -7.62
CA THR A 274 6.90 -7.17 -7.21
C THR A 274 5.57 -7.54 -6.58
N CYS A 275 4.79 -8.44 -7.18
CA CYS A 275 3.54 -8.93 -6.59
C CYS A 275 3.76 -9.58 -5.21
N ASN A 276 4.80 -10.41 -5.05
CA ASN A 276 5.13 -11.03 -3.77
C ASN A 276 5.50 -9.97 -2.71
N MET A 277 6.26 -8.95 -3.10
CA MET A 277 6.62 -7.83 -2.24
C MET A 277 5.37 -7.06 -1.78
N LEU A 278 4.47 -6.69 -2.69
CA LEU A 278 3.22 -6.01 -2.37
C LEU A 278 2.33 -6.86 -1.44
N SER A 279 2.19 -8.16 -1.72
CA SER A 279 1.46 -9.10 -0.86
C SER A 279 2.05 -9.19 0.55
N ASN A 280 3.38 -9.26 0.66
CA ASN A 280 4.07 -9.31 1.94
C ASN A 280 3.93 -8.01 2.73
N MET A 281 4.01 -6.86 2.06
CA MET A 281 3.78 -5.55 2.69
C MET A 281 2.38 -5.44 3.27
N ARG A 282 1.36 -5.91 2.54
CA ARG A 282 -0.02 -5.94 3.04
C ARG A 282 -0.19 -6.83 4.26
N SER A 283 0.37 -8.04 4.21
CA SER A 283 0.35 -8.97 5.34
C SER A 283 1.05 -8.39 6.57
N LEU A 284 2.24 -7.81 6.38
CA LEU A 284 3.01 -7.19 7.46
C LEU A 284 2.26 -6.02 8.10
N SER A 285 1.63 -5.17 7.30
CA SER A 285 0.85 -4.04 7.80
C SER A 285 -0.36 -4.49 8.62
N SER A 286 -1.07 -5.55 8.20
CA SER A 286 -2.16 -6.14 9.00
C SER A 286 -1.65 -6.60 10.37
N VAL A 287 -0.49 -7.26 10.41
CA VAL A 287 0.12 -7.72 11.67
C VAL A 287 0.53 -6.53 12.56
N ILE A 288 1.03 -5.44 11.96
CA ILE A 288 1.39 -4.22 12.71
C ILE A 288 0.14 -3.57 13.31
N ASP A 289 -0.94 -3.47 12.56
CA ASP A 289 -2.20 -2.89 13.05
C ASP A 289 -2.82 -3.71 14.18
N ASP A 290 -2.78 -5.04 14.06
CA ASP A 290 -3.20 -5.97 15.12
C ASP A 290 -2.30 -5.84 16.36
N ALA A 291 -0.98 -5.71 16.18
CA ALA A 291 -0.06 -5.51 17.28
C ALA A 291 -0.27 -4.16 17.99
N GLN A 292 -0.52 -3.08 17.22
CA GLN A 292 -0.80 -1.76 17.77
C GLN A 292 -2.13 -1.72 18.54
N SER A 293 -3.18 -2.35 18.02
CA SER A 293 -4.47 -2.44 18.70
C SER A 293 -4.35 -3.23 20.01
N ALA A 294 -3.69 -4.40 19.98
CA ALA A 294 -3.41 -5.19 21.17
C ALA A 294 -2.57 -4.42 22.21
N GLN A 295 -1.58 -3.63 21.76
CA GLN A 295 -0.78 -2.79 22.65
C GLN A 295 -1.62 -1.67 23.29
N ARG A 296 -2.52 -1.03 22.53
CA ARG A 296 -3.44 0.00 23.07
C ARG A 296 -4.38 -0.59 24.11
N ASP A 297 -4.90 -1.79 23.89
CA ASP A 297 -5.80 -2.45 24.85
C ASP A 297 -5.06 -2.87 26.12
N ARG A 298 -3.83 -3.38 26.01
CA ARG A 298 -2.98 -3.63 27.18
C ARG A 298 -2.64 -2.36 27.95
N ALA A 299 -2.41 -1.24 27.25
CA ALA A 299 -2.15 0.04 27.90
C ALA A 299 -3.36 0.51 28.71
N ARG A 300 -4.58 0.35 28.17
CA ARG A 300 -5.83 0.64 28.89
C ARG A 300 -6.03 -0.28 30.11
N GLU A 301 -5.79 -1.58 29.96
CA GLU A 301 -5.91 -2.53 31.08
C GLU A 301 -4.88 -2.23 32.19
N LEU A 302 -3.66 -1.81 31.82
CA LEU A 302 -2.65 -1.43 32.79
C LEU A 302 -3.05 -0.15 33.53
N ASP A 303 -3.60 0.84 32.82
CA ASP A 303 -4.11 2.09 33.41
C ASP A 303 -5.24 1.79 34.42
N ASP A 304 -6.20 0.95 34.04
CA ASP A 304 -7.28 0.50 34.93
C ASP A 304 -6.76 -0.21 36.19
N LYS A 305 -5.74 -1.08 36.05
CA LYS A 305 -5.11 -1.76 37.19
C LYS A 305 -4.29 -0.82 38.06
N MET A 306 -3.64 0.19 37.46
CA MET A 306 -2.91 1.22 38.20
C MET A 306 -3.87 2.08 39.02
N ASP A 307 -5.04 2.43 38.47
CA ASP A 307 -6.11 3.11 39.18
C ASP A 307 -6.68 2.27 40.33
N GLU A 308 -6.90 0.97 40.10
CA GLU A 308 -7.34 0.05 41.16
C GLU A 308 -6.30 -0.07 42.28
N LEU A 309 -5.02 -0.24 41.93
CA LEU A 309 -3.93 -0.30 42.90
C LEU A 309 -3.80 1.01 43.68
N GLY A 310 -3.93 2.16 43.01
CA GLY A 310 -3.94 3.47 43.67
C GLY A 310 -5.02 3.56 44.73
N ARG A 311 -6.26 3.15 44.41
CA ARG A 311 -7.36 3.10 45.38
C ARG A 311 -7.10 2.14 46.53
N ARG A 312 -6.53 0.96 46.27
CA ARG A 312 -6.17 -0.01 47.33
C ARG A 312 -5.11 0.56 48.26
N PHE A 313 -4.07 1.19 47.73
CA PHE A 313 -3.02 1.82 48.55
C PHE A 313 -3.57 2.97 49.40
N ASP A 314 -4.47 3.79 48.87
CA ASP A 314 -5.11 4.86 49.64
C ASP A 314 -5.96 4.29 50.79
N ASN A 315 -6.71 3.22 50.54
CA ASN A 315 -7.49 2.53 51.57
C ASN A 315 -6.59 1.88 52.64
N GLU A 316 -5.53 1.16 52.25
CA GLU A 316 -4.57 0.59 53.21
C GLU A 316 -3.88 1.67 54.05
N ARG A 317 -3.56 2.83 53.45
CA ARG A 317 -2.99 3.96 54.16
C ARG A 317 -3.96 4.53 55.19
N ILE A 318 -5.25 4.63 54.86
CA ILE A 318 -6.30 5.03 55.82
C ILE A 318 -6.39 4.02 56.97
N ASP A 319 -6.35 2.72 56.68
CA ASP A 319 -6.42 1.66 57.69
C ASP A 319 -5.20 1.70 58.63
N MET A 320 -4.00 1.92 58.09
CA MET A 320 -2.81 2.11 58.93
C MET A 320 -2.92 3.35 59.81
N LEU A 321 -3.46 4.46 59.30
CA LEU A 321 -3.69 5.67 60.10
C LEU A 321 -4.72 5.44 61.21
N GLU A 322 -5.77 4.66 60.94
CA GLU A 322 -6.76 4.24 61.94
C GLU A 322 -6.10 3.41 63.06
N PHE A 323 -5.29 2.42 62.71
CA PHE A 323 -4.54 1.60 63.67
C PHE A 323 -3.56 2.42 64.50
N ILE A 324 -2.77 3.31 63.88
CA ILE A 324 -1.82 4.17 64.58
C ILE A 324 -2.57 5.11 65.54
N GLY A 325 -3.67 5.72 65.09
CA GLY A 325 -4.52 6.55 65.93
C GLY A 325 -5.08 5.78 67.13
N PHE A 326 -5.56 4.55 66.90
CA PHE A 326 -6.06 3.65 67.93
C PHE A 326 -5.02 3.33 69.01
N PHE A 327 -3.82 2.90 68.60
CA PHE A 327 -2.74 2.60 69.55
C PHE A 327 -2.27 3.84 70.30
N ALA A 328 -2.15 4.99 69.63
CA ALA A 328 -1.76 6.24 70.26
C ALA A 328 -2.75 6.66 71.36
N GLY A 329 -4.06 6.55 71.12
CA GLY A 329 -5.05 6.89 72.14
C GLY A 329 -5.13 5.87 73.28
N ILE A 330 -4.90 4.56 73.05
CA ILE A 330 -4.77 3.59 74.15
C ILE A 330 -3.58 3.95 75.05
N ILE A 331 -2.42 4.23 74.45
CA ILE A 331 -1.21 4.59 75.21
C ILE A 331 -1.45 5.89 76.00
N SER A 332 -2.04 6.90 75.37
CA SER A 332 -2.39 8.16 76.03
C SER A 332 -3.36 7.96 77.21
N PHE A 333 -4.37 7.10 77.03
CA PHE A 333 -5.30 6.72 78.10
C PHE A 333 -4.61 6.03 79.27
N VAL A 334 -3.76 5.03 79.01
CA VAL A 334 -3.03 4.31 80.05
C VAL A 334 -2.15 5.26 80.86
N ILE A 335 -1.38 6.14 80.20
CA ILE A 335 -0.52 7.13 80.85
C ILE A 335 -1.36 8.09 81.71
N ALA A 336 -2.42 8.65 81.14
CA ALA A 336 -3.30 9.58 81.86
C ALA A 336 -3.97 8.91 83.08
N SER A 337 -4.38 7.64 82.94
CA SER A 337 -4.99 6.88 84.05
C SER A 337 -4.02 6.65 85.21
N ILE A 338 -2.73 6.42 84.91
CA ILE A 338 -1.68 6.24 85.91
C ILE A 338 -1.39 7.58 86.61
N GLN A 339 -1.26 8.66 85.84
CA GLN A 339 -0.94 10.01 86.36
C GLN A 339 -2.06 10.61 87.22
N LEU A 340 -3.32 10.37 86.86
CA LEU A 340 -4.48 10.77 87.68
C LEU A 340 -4.59 10.01 89.00
N GLY A 341 -3.80 8.94 89.17
CA GLY A 341 -3.78 8.08 90.33
C GLY A 341 -3.13 8.70 91.57
N ASP A 342 -2.43 9.82 91.47
CA ASP A 342 -1.68 10.40 92.59
C ASP A 342 -2.49 11.48 93.33
N GLY A 343 -2.62 11.35 94.65
CA GLY A 343 -3.18 12.39 95.54
C GLY A 343 -4.71 12.50 95.67
N LEU A 344 -5.51 11.80 94.86
CA LEU A 344 -7.00 11.83 94.97
C LEU A 344 -7.54 10.70 95.86
N GLU A 345 -8.76 10.79 96.39
CA GLU A 345 -9.41 9.64 97.03
C GLU A 345 -9.91 8.62 95.98
N PHE A 346 -9.94 7.34 96.34
CA PHE A 346 -10.29 6.24 95.42
C PHE A 346 -11.58 6.45 94.61
N PRO A 347 -12.71 6.93 95.18
CA PRO A 347 -13.95 7.15 94.42
C PRO A 347 -13.77 8.21 93.33
N THR A 348 -13.06 9.29 93.63
CA THR A 348 -12.80 10.40 92.71
C THR A 348 -11.87 9.95 91.58
N ARG A 349 -10.86 9.11 91.86
CA ARG A 349 -9.97 8.53 90.84
C ARG A 349 -10.74 7.65 89.86
N ALA A 350 -11.57 6.74 90.36
CA ALA A 350 -12.36 5.84 89.52
C ALA A 350 -13.30 6.63 88.58
N LEU A 351 -13.88 7.72 89.07
CA LEU A 351 -14.73 8.62 88.30
C LEU A 351 -13.97 9.38 87.21
N MET A 352 -12.77 9.89 87.50
CA MET A 352 -11.93 10.54 86.49
C MET A 352 -11.50 9.56 85.39
N VAL A 353 -11.17 8.31 85.74
CA VAL A 353 -10.85 7.26 84.76
C VAL A 353 -12.06 6.94 83.88
N LEU A 354 -13.27 6.84 84.45
CA LEU A 354 -14.50 6.64 83.67
C LEU A 354 -14.80 7.82 82.72
N LEU A 355 -14.62 9.06 83.18
CA LEU A 355 -14.74 10.25 82.33
C LEU A 355 -13.74 10.22 81.18
N LEU A 356 -12.48 9.90 81.47
CA LEU A 356 -11.43 9.83 80.47
C LEU A 356 -11.71 8.71 79.46
N MET A 357 -12.16 7.55 79.92
CA MET A 357 -12.57 6.43 79.08
C MET A 357 -13.76 6.79 78.16
N GLY A 358 -14.79 7.44 78.72
CA GLY A 358 -15.94 7.90 77.94
C GLY A 358 -15.56 8.96 76.89
N SER A 359 -14.68 9.90 77.25
CA SER A 359 -14.18 10.92 76.31
C SER A 359 -13.33 10.32 75.19
N LEU A 360 -12.54 9.29 75.51
CA LEU A 360 -11.73 8.54 74.56
C LEU A 360 -12.62 7.79 73.56
N LEU A 361 -13.70 7.15 74.03
CA LEU A 361 -14.67 6.45 73.16
C LEU A 361 -15.35 7.41 72.18
N VAL A 362 -15.72 8.61 72.63
CA VAL A 362 -16.32 9.64 71.77
C VAL A 362 -15.31 10.18 70.76
N ALA A 363 -14.06 10.43 71.18
CA ALA A 363 -12.99 10.88 70.30
C ALA A 363 -12.66 9.84 69.23
N PHE A 364 -12.55 8.56 69.61
CA PHE A 364 -12.30 7.46 68.68
C PHE A 364 -13.45 7.20 67.74
N GLY A 365 -14.69 7.23 68.23
CA GLY A 365 -15.87 7.17 67.37
C GLY A 365 -15.85 8.31 66.36
N SER A 366 -15.68 9.56 66.81
CA SER A 366 -15.66 10.72 65.90
C SER A 366 -14.54 10.65 64.87
N PHE A 367 -13.35 10.20 65.27
CA PHE A 367 -12.20 10.04 64.38
C PHE A 367 -12.41 8.92 63.35
N SER A 368 -12.92 7.76 63.77
CA SER A 368 -13.23 6.64 62.88
C SER A 368 -14.33 7.02 61.86
N ALA A 369 -15.35 7.80 62.27
CA ALA A 369 -16.35 8.35 61.33
C ALA A 369 -15.72 9.30 60.30
N LEU A 370 -14.75 10.12 60.72
CA LEU A 370 -14.08 11.07 59.84
C LEU A 370 -13.19 10.35 58.83
N LEU A 371 -12.44 9.33 59.24
CA LEU A 371 -11.62 8.51 58.35
C LEU A 371 -12.48 7.71 57.36
N GLU A 372 -13.61 7.18 57.79
CA GLU A 372 -14.54 6.46 56.91
C GLU A 372 -15.13 7.37 55.82
N SER A 373 -15.27 8.67 56.09
CA SER A 373 -15.72 9.65 55.09
C SER A 373 -14.68 9.93 54.00
N GLY A 374 -13.41 9.63 54.24
CA GLY A 374 -12.29 9.79 53.30
C GLY A 374 -11.99 8.56 52.43
N ARG A 375 -12.58 7.39 52.72
CA ARG A 375 -12.38 6.18 51.91
C ARG A 375 -13.06 6.36 50.54
N ALA A 376 -12.30 6.11 49.47
CA ALA A 376 -12.84 6.12 48.12
C ALA A 376 -13.79 4.92 47.95
N VAL A 377 -15.07 5.19 47.68
CA VAL A 377 -16.07 4.14 47.50
C VAL A 377 -15.88 3.48 46.14
N ASP A 378 -15.61 2.18 46.14
CA ASP A 378 -15.54 1.38 44.92
C ASP A 378 -16.93 1.35 44.24
N PRO A 379 -17.07 1.84 43.00
CA PRO A 379 -18.34 1.85 42.29
C PRO A 379 -18.84 0.45 41.88
N ARG A 380 -18.01 -0.60 41.94
CA ARG A 380 -18.38 -1.96 41.54
C ARG A 380 -18.92 -2.83 42.68
N GLU A 381 -18.78 -2.41 43.94
CA GLU A 381 -19.41 -3.14 45.06
C GLU A 381 -20.86 -2.67 45.28
N PRO A 382 -21.85 -3.58 45.27
CA PRO A 382 -23.22 -3.22 45.59
C PRO A 382 -23.33 -2.75 47.05
N LYS A 383 -23.59 -1.44 47.22
CA LYS A 383 -23.72 -0.66 48.47
C LYS A 383 -24.68 -1.20 49.57
N ARG A 384 -25.21 -2.41 49.49
CA ARG A 384 -26.46 -2.77 50.18
C ARG A 384 -26.38 -3.45 51.55
N GLY A 385 -25.20 -3.74 52.09
CA GLY A 385 -25.09 -4.44 53.39
C GLY A 385 -24.16 -3.80 54.41
N HIS A 386 -22.97 -3.37 53.98
CA HIS A 386 -21.88 -3.12 54.93
C HIS A 386 -21.90 -1.71 55.56
N LEU A 387 -22.34 -0.70 54.79
CA LEU A 387 -22.39 0.72 55.20
C LEU A 387 -23.39 0.99 56.33
N PHE A 388 -24.44 0.19 56.45
CA PHE A 388 -25.45 0.36 57.50
C PHE A 388 -24.98 -0.22 58.84
N GLY A 389 -24.25 -1.34 58.82
CA GLY A 389 -23.73 -1.99 60.02
C GLY A 389 -22.61 -1.20 60.70
N ILE A 390 -21.68 -0.66 59.92
CA ILE A 390 -20.52 0.08 60.46
C ILE A 390 -20.97 1.42 61.05
N ARG A 391 -21.80 2.19 60.33
CA ARG A 391 -22.37 3.45 60.85
C ARG A 391 -23.22 3.24 62.11
N ALA A 392 -23.99 2.16 62.18
CA ALA A 392 -24.75 1.83 63.39
C ALA A 392 -23.83 1.51 64.57
N GLY A 393 -22.78 0.72 64.36
CA GLY A 393 -21.79 0.40 65.40
C GLY A 393 -21.08 1.65 65.93
N LEU A 394 -20.70 2.55 65.03
CA LEU A 394 -19.93 3.75 65.34
C LEU A 394 -20.76 4.80 66.08
N VAL A 395 -22.03 4.99 65.68
CA VAL A 395 -23.02 5.77 66.45
C VAL A 395 -23.25 5.15 67.83
N THR A 396 -23.29 3.82 67.93
CA THR A 396 -23.46 3.12 69.21
C THR A 396 -22.26 3.34 70.13
N VAL A 397 -21.02 3.32 69.62
CA VAL A 397 -19.80 3.59 70.41
C VAL A 397 -19.79 5.03 70.94
N ILE A 398 -20.14 6.02 70.11
CA ILE A 398 -20.25 7.43 70.52
C ILE A 398 -21.33 7.58 71.60
N ALA A 399 -22.51 7.00 71.39
CA ALA A 399 -23.61 7.04 72.34
C ALA A 399 -23.23 6.39 73.68
N LEU A 400 -22.56 5.24 73.64
CA LEU A 400 -22.05 4.55 74.84
C LEU A 400 -21.03 5.41 75.59
N GLY A 401 -20.09 6.04 74.87
CA GLY A 401 -19.12 6.96 75.46
C GLY A 401 -19.78 8.15 76.16
N LEU A 402 -20.80 8.76 75.54
CA LEU A 402 -21.60 9.82 76.15
C LEU A 402 -22.36 9.34 77.40
N VAL A 403 -22.96 8.15 77.36
CA VAL A 403 -23.64 7.56 78.52
C VAL A 403 -22.65 7.35 79.67
N VAL A 404 -21.45 6.83 79.40
CA VAL A 404 -20.40 6.65 80.42
C VAL A 404 -20.01 7.98 81.05
N ILE A 405 -19.85 9.04 80.24
CA ILE A 405 -19.56 10.40 80.74
C ILE A 405 -20.69 10.90 81.65
N VAL A 406 -21.95 10.81 81.20
CA VAL A 406 -23.11 11.30 81.96
C VAL A 406 -23.28 10.54 83.28
N VAL A 407 -23.15 9.21 83.26
CA VAL A 407 -23.23 8.38 84.46
C VAL A 407 -22.11 8.72 85.44
N ALA A 408 -20.88 8.91 84.95
CA ALA A 408 -19.78 9.34 85.80
C ALA A 408 -20.04 10.73 86.41
N LEU A 409 -20.51 11.71 85.64
CA LEU A 409 -20.86 13.04 86.18
C LEU A 409 -21.96 12.96 87.25
N LEU A 410 -23.00 12.16 87.03
CA LEU A 410 -24.09 11.99 88.00
C LEU A 410 -23.60 11.31 89.28
N LEU A 411 -22.78 10.26 89.18
CA LEU A 411 -22.18 9.60 90.35
C LEU A 411 -21.25 10.54 91.12
N TYR A 412 -20.48 11.38 90.43
CA TYR A 412 -19.66 12.41 91.05
C TYR A 412 -20.49 13.43 91.84
N LEU A 413 -21.63 13.86 91.29
CA LEU A 413 -22.56 14.76 91.97
C LEU A 413 -23.25 14.14 93.19
N VAL A 414 -23.41 12.81 93.23
CA VAL A 414 -24.04 12.09 94.36
C VAL A 414 -23.04 11.83 95.49
N ILE A 415 -21.76 11.61 95.16
CA ILE A 415 -20.71 11.33 96.14
C ILE A 415 -20.23 12.60 96.85
N ARG A 416 -20.39 13.75 96.19
CA ARG A 416 -20.04 15.07 96.72
C ARG A 416 -21.18 15.67 97.52
#